data_AF-A0AB39NBY5-F1
#
_entry.id   AF-A0AB39NBY5-F1
#
_cell.length_a   1.000
_cell.length_b   1.000
_cell.length_c   1.000
_cell.angle_alpha   90.00
_cell.angle_beta   90.00
_cell.angle_gamma   90.00
#
_symmetry.space_group_name_H-M   'P 1'
#
loop_
_entity.id
_entity.type
_entity.pdbx_description
1 polymer ?
#
loop_
_entity_poly.entity_id
_entity_poly.type
_entity_poly.pdbx_seq_one_letter_code
_entity_poly.pdbx_strand_id
1 'polypeptide(L)'
;MLSEIAKGDDAPDRAGLSLVSVGAKGTVFFWMTTDARYCAVFYSGTASASSCSTKPDDVISPAPALDRLHEGDVYSARSAYGLIIAADRETVRSLSCGDERLVVRRVRVIEAGGATRTIYGVELDGRTAGILQAEVVRADGRHTETLPLGITADEVTAGHGWQVCA
;
A
#
# COMPACT_ATOMS: atom_id res chain seq x y z
N MET A 1 16.33 7.48 13.24
CA MET A 1 16.19 6.77 11.95
C MET A 1 14.89 7.12 11.26
N LEU A 2 13.70 6.83 11.83
CA LEU A 2 12.44 7.43 11.33
C LEU A 2 12.49 8.96 11.32
N SER A 3 13.06 9.56 12.38
CA SER A 3 13.36 11.00 12.48
C SER A 3 14.36 11.52 11.43
N GLU A 4 15.13 10.64 10.78
CA GLU A 4 16.05 11.00 9.71
C GLU A 4 15.40 10.89 8.32
N ILE A 5 14.32 10.10 8.21
CA ILE A 5 13.57 9.85 6.98
C ILE A 5 12.41 10.85 6.86
N ALA A 6 11.61 10.98 7.91
CA ALA A 6 10.42 11.82 7.92
C ALA A 6 10.75 13.20 8.53
N LYS A 7 11.57 13.98 7.82
CA LYS A 7 12.05 15.30 8.25
C LYS A 7 12.11 16.30 7.09
N GLY A 8 12.23 17.59 7.41
CA GLY A 8 12.32 18.65 6.41
C GLY A 8 11.07 18.65 5.51
N ASP A 9 11.28 18.68 4.20
CA ASP A 9 10.17 18.66 3.22
C ASP A 9 9.40 17.34 3.21
N ASP A 10 10.03 16.24 3.66
CA ASP A 10 9.41 14.92 3.79
C ASP A 10 8.84 14.69 5.20
N ALA A 11 8.74 15.74 6.03
CA ALA A 11 8.14 15.63 7.36
C ALA A 11 6.64 15.30 7.27
N PRO A 12 6.10 14.51 8.22
CA PRO A 12 4.67 14.24 8.30
C PRO A 12 3.85 15.51 8.47
N ASP A 13 2.66 15.50 7.88
CA ASP A 13 1.62 16.47 8.15
C ASP A 13 1.12 16.38 9.61
N ARG A 14 0.13 17.20 9.95
CA ARG A 14 -0.40 17.24 11.33
C ARG A 14 -1.07 15.93 11.78
N ALA A 15 -1.43 15.04 10.86
CA ALA A 15 -1.96 13.73 11.21
C ALA A 15 -0.86 12.74 11.60
N GLY A 16 0.40 13.04 11.27
CA GLY A 16 1.55 12.25 11.66
C GLY A 16 1.72 10.96 10.85
N LEU A 17 2.51 10.04 11.40
CA LEU A 17 2.75 8.73 10.79
C LEU A 17 1.62 7.75 11.14
N SER A 18 1.18 7.00 10.15
CA SER A 18 0.23 5.90 10.27
C SER A 18 0.96 4.56 10.21
N LEU A 19 0.63 3.66 11.11
CA LEU A 19 1.13 2.28 11.10
C LEU A 19 0.35 1.47 10.05
N VAL A 20 1.05 0.95 9.05
CA VAL A 20 0.47 0.17 7.95
C VAL A 20 0.40 -1.31 8.31
N SER A 21 1.53 -1.86 8.77
CA SER A 21 1.64 -3.26 9.19
C SER A 21 2.77 -3.45 10.19
N VAL A 22 2.63 -4.49 11.02
CA VAL A 22 3.67 -4.99 11.93
C VAL A 22 3.75 -6.49 11.71
N GLY A 23 4.81 -6.93 11.05
CA GLY A 23 5.13 -8.35 10.92
C GLY A 23 6.30 -8.74 11.83
N ALA A 24 6.51 -10.04 11.99
CA ALA A 24 7.66 -10.58 12.73
C ALA A 24 9.02 -10.10 12.18
N LYS A 25 9.02 -9.65 10.92
CA LYS A 25 10.20 -9.34 10.15
C LYS A 25 10.36 -7.82 9.87
N GLY A 26 9.35 -7.00 10.16
CA GLY A 26 9.46 -5.54 10.01
C GLY A 26 8.16 -4.78 10.21
N THR A 27 8.26 -3.46 10.12
CA THR A 27 7.17 -2.51 10.33
C THR A 27 7.09 -1.57 9.15
N VAL A 28 5.88 -1.31 8.65
CA VAL A 28 5.65 -0.34 7.57
C VAL A 28 4.92 0.87 8.13
N PHE A 29 5.42 2.07 7.82
CA PHE A 29 4.75 3.32 8.12
C PHE A 29 4.41 4.07 6.84
N PHE A 30 3.30 4.80 6.89
CA PHE A 30 2.81 5.69 5.84
C PHE A 30 2.56 7.08 6.42
N TRP A 31 2.85 8.13 5.69
CA TRP A 31 2.45 9.48 6.04
C TRP A 31 2.20 10.32 4.80
N MET A 32 1.46 11.41 5.00
CA MET A 32 1.36 12.49 4.04
C MET A 32 2.30 13.60 4.48
N THR A 33 2.96 14.27 3.55
CA THR A 33 3.72 15.50 3.81
C THR A 33 2.78 16.71 3.82
N THR A 34 3.29 17.87 4.26
CA THR A 34 2.51 19.12 4.26
C THR A 34 2.14 19.62 2.86
N ASP A 35 2.91 19.26 1.83
CA ASP A 35 2.62 19.50 0.42
C ASP A 35 1.85 18.33 -0.26
N ALA A 36 1.24 17.47 0.56
CA ALA A 36 0.36 16.38 0.16
C ALA A 36 0.98 15.27 -0.71
N ARG A 37 2.30 15.09 -0.64
CA ARG A 37 2.96 13.91 -1.19
C ARG A 37 2.77 12.73 -0.24
N TYR A 38 2.62 11.54 -0.80
CA TYR A 38 2.58 10.32 0.01
C TYR A 38 3.98 9.77 0.21
N CYS A 39 4.26 9.35 1.43
CA CYS A 39 5.52 8.76 1.80
C CYS A 39 5.29 7.46 2.56
N ALA A 40 6.21 6.53 2.37
CA ALA A 40 6.23 5.29 3.11
C ALA A 40 7.66 4.93 3.50
N VAL A 41 7.78 4.17 4.58
CA VAL A 41 9.03 3.53 4.98
C VAL A 41 8.76 2.09 5.40
N PHE A 42 9.55 1.21 4.83
CA PHE A 42 9.62 -0.20 5.16
C PHE A 42 10.82 -0.37 6.09
N TYR A 43 10.54 -0.65 7.36
CA TYR A 43 11.54 -0.73 8.41
C TYR A 43 11.74 -2.18 8.85
N SER A 44 13.00 -2.58 9.00
CA SER A 44 13.42 -3.82 9.66
C SER A 44 14.56 -3.49 10.62
N GLY A 45 14.83 -4.36 11.60
CA GLY A 45 15.88 -4.11 12.60
C GLY A 45 17.28 -3.86 12.02
N THR A 46 17.54 -4.28 10.77
CA THR A 46 18.85 -4.16 10.12
C THR A 46 18.88 -3.21 8.92
N ALA A 47 17.72 -2.77 8.41
CA ALA A 47 17.65 -1.93 7.23
C ALA A 47 16.30 -1.22 7.10
N SER A 48 16.29 -0.09 6.40
CA SER A 48 15.05 0.57 5.98
C SER A 48 15.13 1.04 4.54
N ALA A 49 14.00 1.04 3.85
CA ALA A 49 13.82 1.71 2.57
C ALA A 49 12.64 2.67 2.69
N SER A 50 12.83 3.92 2.27
CA SER A 50 11.77 4.92 2.24
C SER A 50 11.60 5.46 0.83
N SER A 51 10.37 5.83 0.50
CA SER A 51 10.01 6.45 -0.76
C SER A 51 8.91 7.46 -0.54
N CYS A 52 9.00 8.59 -1.24
CA CYS A 52 7.92 9.56 -1.35
C CYS A 52 7.53 9.71 -2.82
N SER A 53 6.26 9.99 -3.07
CA SER A 53 5.80 10.46 -4.37
C SER A 53 6.55 11.73 -4.77
N THR A 54 6.78 11.89 -6.07
CA THR A 54 7.50 13.07 -6.62
C THR A 54 6.59 14.27 -6.83
N LYS A 55 5.27 14.08 -6.73
CA LYS A 55 4.23 15.09 -6.90
C LYS A 55 3.16 14.91 -5.81
N PRO A 56 2.39 15.96 -5.49
CA PRO A 56 1.25 15.84 -4.59
C PRO A 56 0.25 14.78 -5.06
N ASP A 57 -0.29 14.01 -4.12
CA ASP A 57 -1.29 12.95 -4.32
C ASP A 57 -2.66 13.36 -3.74
N ASP A 58 -2.96 14.66 -3.71
CA ASP A 58 -4.18 15.25 -3.14
C ASP A 58 -5.41 15.14 -4.05
N VAL A 59 -5.20 14.78 -5.33
CA VAL A 59 -6.28 14.58 -6.29
C VAL A 59 -6.88 13.19 -6.13
N ILE A 60 -8.13 13.14 -5.66
CA ILE A 60 -8.96 11.93 -5.60
C ILE A 60 -9.66 11.76 -6.96
N SER A 61 -9.63 10.54 -7.50
CA SER A 61 -10.26 10.21 -8.77
C SER A 61 -11.74 10.61 -8.80
N PRO A 62 -12.24 11.15 -9.94
CA PRO A 62 -13.66 11.48 -10.08
C PRO A 62 -14.54 10.23 -10.14
N ALA A 63 -13.98 9.05 -10.42
CA ALA A 63 -14.66 7.77 -10.48
C ALA A 63 -14.11 6.79 -9.43
N PRO A 64 -14.84 5.73 -9.07
CA PRO A 64 -14.30 4.66 -8.24
C PRO A 64 -13.01 4.10 -8.83
N ALA A 65 -11.97 3.96 -8.02
CA ALA A 65 -10.66 3.47 -8.46
C ALA A 65 -9.91 2.79 -7.31
N LEU A 66 -9.19 1.72 -7.64
CA LEU A 66 -8.32 0.99 -6.73
C LEU A 66 -6.88 1.02 -7.26
N ASP A 67 -6.01 1.71 -6.56
CA ASP A 67 -4.65 1.98 -7.00
C ASP A 67 -3.60 1.40 -6.04
N ARG A 68 -2.52 0.90 -6.61
CA ARG A 68 -1.29 0.55 -5.87
C ARG A 68 -0.44 1.80 -5.70
N LEU A 69 -0.23 2.24 -4.47
CA LEU A 69 0.58 3.43 -4.16
C LEU A 69 2.05 3.09 -3.92
N HIS A 70 2.29 2.16 -2.99
CA HIS A 70 3.63 1.72 -2.65
C HIS A 70 3.65 0.21 -2.52
N GLU A 71 4.67 -0.39 -3.12
CA GLU A 71 4.99 -1.79 -2.99
C GLU A 71 6.49 -1.87 -2.75
N GLY A 72 6.89 -2.56 -1.70
CA GLY A 72 8.28 -2.60 -1.30
C GLY A 72 8.68 -3.93 -0.71
N ASP A 73 9.89 -4.35 -1.08
CA ASP A 73 10.76 -5.20 -0.26
C ASP A 73 11.86 -4.28 0.27
N VAL A 74 12.27 -4.45 1.52
CA VAL A 74 13.50 -3.81 1.99
C VAL A 74 14.64 -4.45 1.19
N TYR A 75 15.21 -3.70 0.23
CA TYR A 75 16.22 -4.13 -0.76
C TYR A 75 17.40 -4.94 -0.18
N SER A 76 17.62 -4.93 1.14
CA SER A 76 18.65 -5.72 1.83
C SER A 76 18.14 -6.69 2.91
N ALA A 77 16.85 -6.70 3.29
CA ALA A 77 16.38 -7.44 4.47
C ALA A 77 15.42 -8.61 4.22
N ARG A 78 14.83 -8.82 3.03
CA ARG A 78 13.90 -9.97 2.77
C ARG A 78 12.73 -10.10 3.79
N SER A 79 12.30 -8.99 4.40
CA SER A 79 11.68 -9.06 5.73
C SER A 79 10.47 -8.15 5.95
N ALA A 80 10.10 -7.26 5.04
CA ALA A 80 8.78 -6.62 5.14
C ALA A 80 8.23 -6.49 3.73
N TYR A 81 7.28 -7.35 3.39
CA TYR A 81 6.48 -7.21 2.18
C TYR A 81 5.21 -6.47 2.59
N GLY A 82 5.12 -5.23 2.13
CA GLY A 82 3.95 -4.40 2.39
C GLY A 82 3.47 -3.82 1.08
N LEU A 83 2.16 -3.85 0.92
CA LEU A 83 1.47 -3.19 -0.16
C LEU A 83 0.58 -2.12 0.45
N ILE A 84 0.74 -0.88 -0.02
CA ILE A 84 -0.12 0.25 0.33
C ILE A 84 -0.97 0.54 -0.89
N ILE A 85 -2.28 0.54 -0.70
CA ILE A 85 -3.28 0.78 -1.75
C ILE A 85 -4.15 1.97 -1.38
N ALA A 86 -4.64 2.67 -2.40
CA ALA A 86 -5.67 3.68 -2.28
C ALA A 86 -6.95 3.19 -2.94
N ALA A 87 -8.09 3.41 -2.28
CA ALA A 87 -9.40 3.22 -2.84
C ALA A 87 -10.15 4.54 -2.86
N ASP A 88 -10.47 5.04 -4.04
CA ASP A 88 -11.19 6.29 -4.26
C ASP A 88 -12.67 6.00 -4.46
N ARG A 89 -13.52 6.70 -3.69
CA ARG A 89 -14.98 6.59 -3.78
C ARG A 89 -15.52 5.15 -3.62
N GLU A 90 -14.71 4.28 -3.03
CA GLU A 90 -15.04 2.90 -2.75
C GLU A 90 -14.31 2.40 -1.50
N THR A 91 -14.81 1.31 -0.93
CA THR A 91 -14.25 0.70 0.29
C THR A 91 -13.88 -0.74 0.01
N VAL A 92 -12.60 -1.09 0.21
CA VAL A 92 -12.14 -2.48 0.14
C VAL A 92 -12.74 -3.28 1.29
N ARG A 93 -13.42 -4.37 0.96
CA ARG A 93 -13.97 -5.35 1.91
C ARG A 93 -13.07 -6.54 2.11
N SER A 94 -12.51 -7.06 1.03
CA SER A 94 -11.53 -8.13 1.05
C SER A 94 -10.59 -8.00 -0.13
N LEU A 95 -9.41 -8.56 0.02
CA LEU A 95 -8.40 -8.69 -1.03
C LEU A 95 -7.89 -10.12 -0.97
N SER A 96 -7.67 -10.75 -2.14
CA SER A 96 -7.17 -12.11 -2.22
C SER A 96 -6.11 -12.26 -3.31
N CYS A 97 -5.27 -13.27 -3.11
CA CYS A 97 -4.31 -13.79 -4.08
C CYS A 97 -4.74 -15.22 -4.41
N GLY A 98 -5.43 -15.41 -5.54
CA GLY A 98 -6.18 -16.65 -5.78
C GLY A 98 -7.20 -16.91 -4.68
N ASP A 99 -7.18 -18.11 -4.11
CA ASP A 99 -8.09 -18.52 -3.03
C ASP A 99 -7.70 -17.99 -1.63
N GLU A 100 -6.50 -17.42 -1.49
CA GLU A 100 -5.99 -16.95 -0.21
C GLU A 100 -6.45 -15.51 0.08
N ARG A 101 -7.12 -15.31 1.22
CA ARG A 101 -7.50 -13.97 1.69
C ARG A 101 -6.33 -13.30 2.40
N LEU A 102 -6.03 -12.07 1.97
CA LEU A 102 -4.98 -11.24 2.55
C LEU A 102 -5.50 -10.43 3.75
N VAL A 103 -4.60 -10.12 4.67
CA VAL A 103 -4.91 -9.21 5.79
C VAL A 103 -4.86 -7.78 5.28
N VAL A 104 -6.01 -7.12 5.27
CA VAL A 104 -6.18 -5.72 4.86
C VAL A 104 -6.53 -4.87 6.06
N ARG A 105 -5.81 -3.77 6.28
CA ARG A 105 -6.03 -2.82 7.36
C ARG A 105 -6.31 -1.44 6.78
N ARG A 106 -7.37 -0.80 7.25
CA ARG A 106 -7.60 0.62 6.95
C ARG A 106 -6.58 1.45 7.72
N VAL A 107 -5.79 2.24 7.00
CA VAL A 107 -4.69 3.04 7.55
C VAL A 107 -5.11 4.49 7.74
N ARG A 108 -5.71 5.08 6.71
CA ARG A 108 -6.10 6.50 6.72
C ARG A 108 -7.30 6.74 5.81
N VAL A 109 -8.15 7.69 6.17
CA VAL A 109 -9.22 8.21 5.32
C VAL A 109 -8.89 9.67 5.02
N ILE A 110 -8.97 10.04 3.75
CA ILE A 110 -8.64 11.38 3.24
C ILE A 110 -9.90 11.90 2.55
N GLU A 111 -10.37 13.06 2.98
CA GLU A 111 -11.52 13.74 2.38
C GLU A 111 -11.02 15.00 1.66
N ALA A 112 -11.26 15.10 0.36
CA ALA A 112 -10.88 16.26 -0.44
C ALA A 112 -11.91 16.50 -1.55
N GLY A 113 -12.34 17.76 -1.72
CA GLY A 113 -13.26 18.12 -2.82
C GLY A 113 -14.60 17.37 -2.82
N GLY A 114 -15.11 16.95 -1.66
CA GLY A 114 -16.33 16.15 -1.54
C GLY A 114 -16.18 14.69 -1.99
N ALA A 115 -14.94 14.20 -2.07
CA ALA A 115 -14.59 12.82 -2.38
C ALA A 115 -13.77 12.21 -1.24
N THR A 116 -13.85 10.89 -1.14
CA THR A 116 -13.13 10.10 -0.13
C THR A 116 -12.11 9.21 -0.80
N ARG A 117 -10.88 9.21 -0.29
CA ARG A 117 -9.84 8.22 -0.55
C ARG A 117 -9.54 7.47 0.74
N THR A 118 -9.59 6.15 0.71
CA THR A 118 -9.15 5.33 1.84
C THR A 118 -7.84 4.65 1.51
N ILE A 119 -6.84 4.87 2.36
CA ILE A 119 -5.55 4.19 2.30
C ILE A 119 -5.64 2.90 3.11
N TYR A 120 -5.21 1.79 2.50
CA TYR A 120 -5.10 0.50 3.17
C TYR A 120 -3.66 -0.01 3.15
N GLY A 121 -3.32 -0.73 4.21
CA GLY A 121 -2.14 -1.56 4.30
C GLY A 121 -2.53 -3.01 4.09
N VAL A 122 -1.75 -3.72 3.29
CA VAL A 122 -1.90 -5.15 3.01
C VAL A 122 -0.64 -5.85 3.47
N GLU A 123 -0.81 -6.86 4.34
CA GLU A 123 0.27 -7.75 4.74
C GLU A 123 0.48 -8.82 3.68
N LEU A 124 1.72 -8.99 3.23
CA LEU A 124 2.12 -10.04 2.31
C LEU A 124 3.17 -10.92 3.02
N ASP A 125 3.04 -12.24 2.90
CA ASP A 125 3.94 -13.18 3.58
C ASP A 125 5.29 -13.37 2.86
N GLY A 126 5.38 -12.89 1.62
CA GLY A 126 6.54 -13.06 0.76
C GLY A 126 6.50 -12.23 -0.50
N ARG A 127 7.45 -12.52 -1.40
CA ARG A 127 7.47 -11.96 -2.74
C ARG A 127 6.23 -12.40 -3.48
N THR A 128 5.43 -11.44 -3.92
CA THR A 128 4.13 -11.68 -4.53
C THR A 128 4.08 -11.01 -5.90
N ALA A 129 3.52 -11.69 -6.89
CA ALA A 129 3.42 -11.21 -8.27
C ALA A 129 2.02 -11.50 -8.84
N GLY A 130 1.68 -10.89 -9.97
CA GLY A 130 0.42 -11.11 -10.68
C GLY A 130 -0.67 -10.12 -10.30
N ILE A 131 -1.90 -10.59 -10.17
CA ILE A 131 -3.09 -9.75 -10.00
C ILE A 131 -3.83 -10.18 -8.74
N LEU A 132 -4.12 -9.22 -7.86
CA LEU A 132 -4.98 -9.43 -6.70
C LEU A 132 -6.45 -9.20 -7.09
N GLN A 133 -7.35 -9.95 -6.45
CA GLN A 133 -8.79 -9.74 -6.57
C GLN A 133 -9.31 -9.01 -5.34
N ALA A 134 -10.04 -7.92 -5.56
CA ALA A 134 -10.63 -7.11 -4.51
C ALA A 134 -12.16 -7.21 -4.56
N GLU A 135 -12.79 -7.42 -3.41
CA GLU A 135 -14.20 -7.09 -3.25
C GLU A 135 -14.29 -5.67 -2.70
N VAL A 136 -14.99 -4.79 -3.42
CA VAL A 136 -15.18 -3.39 -3.02
C VAL A 136 -16.66 -3.06 -2.86
N VAL A 137 -16.95 -2.10 -2.00
CA VAL A 137 -18.28 -1.52 -1.81
C VAL A 137 -18.29 -0.08 -2.29
N ARG A 138 -19.25 0.21 -3.16
CA ARG A 138 -19.56 1.51 -3.72
C ARG A 138 -20.98 1.92 -3.31
N ALA A 139 -21.39 3.12 -3.68
CA ALA A 139 -22.76 3.61 -3.42
C ALA A 139 -23.84 2.76 -4.10
N ASP A 140 -23.52 2.13 -5.24
CA ASP A 140 -24.42 1.32 -6.06
C ASP A 140 -24.38 -0.19 -5.74
N GLY A 141 -23.44 -0.65 -4.90
CA GLY A 141 -23.40 -2.05 -4.47
C GLY A 141 -22.01 -2.62 -4.24
N ARG A 142 -21.93 -3.96 -4.31
CA ARG A 142 -20.69 -4.73 -4.22
C ARG A 142 -20.15 -5.02 -5.62
N HIS A 143 -18.85 -4.90 -5.79
CA HIS A 143 -18.16 -5.12 -7.05
C HIS A 143 -16.88 -5.92 -6.82
N THR A 144 -16.43 -6.57 -7.89
CA THR A 144 -15.12 -7.21 -7.94
C THR A 144 -14.21 -6.37 -8.81
N GLU A 145 -13.03 -6.05 -8.28
CA GLU A 145 -11.99 -5.29 -8.95
C GLU A 145 -10.69 -6.10 -8.98
N THR A 146 -9.80 -5.74 -9.89
CA THR A 146 -8.47 -6.35 -10.00
C THR A 146 -7.41 -5.31 -9.70
N LEU A 147 -6.39 -5.69 -8.94
CA LEU A 147 -5.25 -4.84 -8.63
C LEU A 147 -3.95 -5.51 -9.10
N PRO A 148 -3.33 -5.04 -10.20
CA PRO A 148 -2.05 -5.56 -10.65
C PRO A 148 -0.93 -5.19 -9.67
N LEU A 149 -0.06 -6.16 -9.39
CA LEU A 149 1.18 -5.98 -8.64
C LEU A 149 2.30 -5.50 -9.55
N GLY A 150 3.43 -5.08 -8.95
CA GLY A 150 4.56 -4.53 -9.69
C GLY A 150 5.31 -5.52 -10.53
N ILE A 151 5.30 -6.78 -10.11
CA ILE A 151 5.86 -7.89 -10.86
C ILE A 151 4.67 -8.68 -11.40
N THR A 152 4.64 -8.87 -12.72
CA THR A 152 3.64 -9.70 -13.38
C THR A 152 3.95 -11.18 -13.17
N ALA A 153 2.95 -12.05 -13.35
CA ALA A 153 3.14 -13.50 -13.24
C ALA A 153 4.22 -14.02 -14.21
N ASP A 154 4.28 -13.46 -15.42
CA ASP A 154 5.22 -13.89 -16.47
C ASP A 154 6.68 -13.50 -16.19
N GLU A 155 6.91 -12.50 -15.33
CA GLU A 155 8.25 -12.07 -14.91
C GLU A 155 8.85 -13.00 -13.83
N VAL A 156 8.05 -13.91 -13.26
CA VAL A 156 8.51 -14.82 -12.21
C VAL A 156 9.14 -16.09 -12.79
N THR A 157 10.46 -16.23 -12.61
CA THR A 157 11.15 -17.49 -12.89
C THR A 157 10.84 -18.54 -11.80
N ALA A 158 10.50 -19.76 -12.22
CA ALA A 158 10.24 -20.88 -11.32
C ALA A 158 11.41 -21.14 -10.35
N GLY A 159 11.10 -21.44 -9.08
CA GLY A 159 12.08 -21.85 -8.06
C GLY A 159 12.57 -20.75 -7.10
N HIS A 160 12.08 -19.51 -7.21
CA HIS A 160 12.54 -18.38 -6.38
C HIS A 160 11.61 -18.01 -5.21
N GLY A 161 10.67 -18.89 -4.82
CA GLY A 161 9.81 -18.69 -3.65
C GLY A 161 8.85 -17.50 -3.77
N TRP A 162 8.43 -17.19 -5.00
CA TRP A 162 7.38 -16.21 -5.27
C TRP A 162 6.00 -16.86 -5.13
N GLN A 163 5.08 -16.13 -4.52
CA GLN A 163 3.64 -16.37 -4.64
C GLN A 163 3.13 -15.66 -5.89
N VAL A 164 2.38 -16.35 -6.73
CA VAL A 164 1.80 -15.78 -7.96
C VAL A 164 0.29 -15.79 -7.83
N CYS A 165 -0.31 -14.60 -7.93
CA CYS A 165 -1.75 -14.37 -7.87
C CYS A 165 -2.35 -14.37 -9.27
N ALA A 166 -3.53 -15.00 -9.40
CA ALA A 166 -4.32 -15.07 -10.63
C ALA A 166 -5.80 -14.83 -10.30
#